data_AF-A0A2G1WGI0-F1
#
_entry.id   AF-A0A2G1WGI0-F1
#
_cell.length_a   1.000
_cell.length_b   1.000
_cell.length_c   1.000
_cell.angle_alpha   90.00
_cell.angle_beta   90.00
_cell.angle_gamma   90.00
#
_symmetry.space_group_name_H-M   'P 1'
#
loop_
_entity.id
_entity.type
_entity.pdbx_description
1 polymer ?
#
loop_
_entity_poly.entity_id
_entity_poly.type
_entity_poly.pdbx_seq_one_letter_code
_entity_poly.pdbx_strand_id
1 'polypeptide(L)'
;MYCSRRRALQLLGASTVMTSTSGCLSPGSLDEYALIADELDLSSVGRPYLWPDPTEIRAVTRADFTTEMKTQYVSELFDQGSVTVKQWPLVRRAQWGKTTRPYPTFLERKDRFYHVQISDERQLERERWHFAVEQTDETPPDDATIETRPFDLSTQDERVLDAALDAVYAGNDGFLGDPEFDELQTVEFHHGLDPDASDLIPSAPFDFVEVNKEYFRPVTEQRSVQVPEWTYTVTDITQSPSEFNEYARTEIVEHDLTASSLSESARSVIDDAISDDPRRYEEGSPPSDGLSEVLEALGIAGDLEPIDSYKDRVDFRNVVAEYEDAIYRFDLIVTP
;
A
#
# COMPACT_ATOMS: atom_id res chain seq x y z
N MET A 1 -5.20 -41.28 19.32
CA MET A 1 -5.83 -40.23 18.48
C MET A 1 -6.45 -39.21 19.42
N TYR A 2 -6.25 -37.93 19.10
CA TYR A 2 -6.42 -36.71 19.90
C TYR A 2 -5.15 -36.12 20.58
N CYS A 3 -4.99 -34.81 20.33
CA CYS A 3 -4.15 -33.76 20.94
C CYS A 3 -2.64 -33.79 20.62
N SER A 4 -2.10 -32.80 19.89
CA SER A 4 -1.87 -31.37 20.24
C SER A 4 -0.75 -31.17 21.28
N ARG A 5 0.39 -30.63 20.85
CA ARG A 5 1.02 -29.37 21.33
C ARG A 5 2.46 -29.19 20.85
N ARG A 6 2.70 -28.03 20.21
CA ARG A 6 3.82 -27.08 20.32
C ARG A 6 5.23 -27.53 20.75
N ARG A 7 6.18 -27.07 19.92
CA ARG A 7 7.49 -26.43 20.18
C ARG A 7 8.52 -27.18 21.03
N ALA A 8 9.67 -27.44 20.40
CA ALA A 8 10.97 -27.02 20.93
C ALA A 8 11.98 -26.93 19.79
N LEU A 9 12.38 -25.70 19.42
CA LEU A 9 13.66 -25.43 18.78
C LEU A 9 14.76 -25.70 19.79
N GLN A 10 15.76 -26.52 19.45
CA GLN A 10 17.06 -26.55 20.11
C GLN A 10 18.14 -27.05 19.13
N LEU A 11 18.84 -26.08 18.54
CA LEU A 11 20.30 -25.95 18.39
C LEU A 11 21.16 -27.21 18.12
N LEU A 12 21.80 -27.16 16.93
CA LEU A 12 23.20 -27.46 16.60
C LEU A 12 23.84 -28.79 17.04
N GLY A 13 24.31 -29.56 16.04
CA GLY A 13 25.49 -30.43 16.22
C GLY A 13 25.74 -31.47 15.14
N ALA A 14 26.88 -31.30 14.44
CA ALA A 14 27.74 -32.30 13.77
C ALA A 14 27.53 -32.61 12.25
N SER A 15 28.45 -32.05 11.45
CA SER A 15 29.32 -32.65 10.39
C SER A 15 28.86 -33.95 9.69
N THR A 16 28.91 -34.16 8.37
CA THR A 16 29.97 -33.90 7.36
C THR A 16 29.46 -34.31 5.94
N VAL A 17 29.86 -33.53 4.91
CA VAL A 17 30.10 -33.87 3.47
C VAL A 17 28.93 -34.43 2.61
N MET A 18 28.46 -33.64 1.63
CA MET A 18 28.58 -33.93 0.17
C MET A 18 27.96 -32.83 -0.72
N THR A 19 28.78 -32.40 -1.70
CA THR A 19 28.49 -31.97 -3.09
C THR A 19 27.45 -30.89 -3.41
N SER A 20 27.96 -29.86 -4.08
CA SER A 20 27.35 -28.74 -4.81
C SER A 20 26.20 -29.07 -5.76
N THR A 21 25.13 -28.26 -5.71
CA THR A 21 24.46 -27.59 -6.84
C THR A 21 23.59 -26.44 -6.30
N SER A 22 23.64 -25.29 -6.99
CA SER A 22 22.82 -24.07 -6.82
C SER A 22 23.14 -23.20 -5.59
N GLY A 23 23.15 -21.87 -5.78
CA GLY A 23 23.66 -20.85 -4.86
C GLY A 23 22.96 -20.86 -3.50
N CYS A 24 23.48 -21.65 -2.56
CA CYS A 24 23.05 -21.60 -1.18
C CYS A 24 23.57 -20.33 -0.51
N LEU A 25 22.64 -19.51 -0.04
CA LEU A 25 22.84 -18.45 0.95
C LEU A 25 23.89 -18.90 1.98
N SER A 26 24.94 -18.09 2.14
CA SER A 26 25.81 -18.25 3.29
C SER A 26 24.98 -17.98 4.54
N PRO A 27 25.02 -18.85 5.57
CA PRO A 27 24.36 -18.55 6.83
C PRO A 27 25.14 -17.39 7.49
N GLY A 28 24.75 -16.14 7.17
CA GLY A 28 25.39 -14.96 7.73
C GLY A 28 25.31 -13.63 6.95
N SER A 29 24.67 -13.51 5.77
CA SER A 29 24.29 -12.16 5.27
C SER A 29 22.86 -11.86 5.71
N LEU A 30 22.66 -10.73 6.38
CA LEU A 30 21.34 -10.21 6.72
C LEU A 30 20.75 -9.45 5.53
N ASP A 31 21.63 -8.90 4.70
CA ASP A 31 21.29 -8.04 3.59
C ASP A 31 21.00 -8.88 2.33
N GLU A 32 19.77 -8.80 1.83
CA GLU A 32 19.24 -9.66 0.76
C GLU A 32 18.38 -8.89 -0.25
N TYR A 33 18.42 -9.38 -1.49
CA TYR A 33 17.49 -9.04 -2.55
C TYR A 33 16.58 -10.23 -2.81
N ALA A 34 15.27 -10.00 -2.85
CA ALA A 34 14.29 -10.99 -3.25
C ALA A 34 13.45 -10.47 -4.42
N LEU A 35 13.58 -11.10 -5.58
CA LEU A 35 12.76 -10.84 -6.77
C LEU A 35 11.61 -11.84 -6.81
N ILE A 36 10.38 -11.35 -6.73
CA ILE A 36 9.15 -12.15 -6.73
C ILE A 36 8.42 -11.87 -8.03
N ALA A 37 7.95 -12.93 -8.69
CA ALA A 37 7.18 -12.81 -9.92
C ALA A 37 5.84 -13.55 -9.80
N ASP A 38 4.78 -12.88 -10.23
CA ASP A 38 3.45 -13.47 -10.38
C ASP A 38 3.00 -13.35 -11.83
N GLU A 39 2.54 -14.45 -12.42
CA GLU A 39 1.89 -14.40 -13.73
C GLU A 39 0.61 -13.54 -13.67
N LEU A 40 0.44 -12.67 -14.65
CA LEU A 40 -0.66 -11.72 -14.74
C LEU A 40 -1.46 -11.95 -16.03
N ASP A 41 -2.69 -12.44 -15.88
CA ASP A 41 -3.63 -12.56 -17.01
C ASP A 41 -4.24 -11.21 -17.38
N LEU A 42 -3.80 -10.66 -18.52
CA LEU A 42 -4.35 -9.44 -19.12
C LEU A 42 -5.26 -9.71 -20.33
N SER A 43 -5.78 -10.93 -20.48
CA SER A 43 -6.77 -11.24 -21.54
C SER A 43 -8.08 -10.46 -21.34
N SER A 44 -8.41 -10.14 -20.09
CA SER A 44 -9.51 -9.25 -19.71
C SER A 44 -9.09 -8.36 -18.55
N VAL A 45 -8.86 -7.08 -18.83
CA VAL A 45 -8.38 -6.12 -17.82
C VAL A 45 -9.52 -5.75 -16.87
N GLY A 46 -9.32 -6.07 -15.59
CA GLY A 46 -10.25 -5.75 -14.51
C GLY A 46 -9.56 -5.04 -13.35
N ARG A 47 -10.07 -5.23 -12.13
CA ARG A 47 -9.38 -4.85 -10.90
C ARG A 47 -7.95 -5.46 -10.90
N PRO A 48 -6.91 -4.74 -10.46
CA PRO A 48 -6.94 -3.41 -9.83
C PRO A 48 -6.83 -2.22 -10.79
N TYR A 49 -6.71 -2.44 -12.11
CA TYR A 49 -6.49 -1.40 -13.11
C TYR A 49 -7.79 -0.69 -13.52
N LEU A 50 -8.88 -1.44 -13.70
CA LEU A 50 -10.20 -0.90 -14.07
C LEU A 50 -11.07 -0.64 -12.82
N TRP A 51 -11.65 0.56 -12.76
CA TRP A 51 -12.60 0.99 -11.72
C TRP A 51 -13.97 1.36 -12.31
N PRO A 52 -14.98 0.48 -12.16
CA PRO A 52 -16.36 0.81 -12.52
C PRO A 52 -16.95 1.89 -11.61
N ASP A 53 -16.62 1.85 -10.32
CA ASP A 53 -16.94 2.90 -9.36
C ASP A 53 -15.64 3.42 -8.71
N PRO A 54 -15.15 4.62 -9.11
CA PRO A 54 -13.97 5.21 -8.49
C PRO A 54 -14.21 5.66 -7.04
N THR A 55 -15.46 5.84 -6.60
CA THR A 55 -15.74 6.28 -5.22
C THR A 55 -15.39 5.23 -4.17
N GLU A 56 -15.22 3.97 -4.58
CA GLU A 56 -14.70 2.88 -3.74
C GLU A 56 -13.21 3.05 -3.37
N ILE A 57 -12.46 3.89 -4.09
CA ILE A 57 -11.06 4.19 -3.75
C ILE A 57 -11.03 5.04 -2.50
N ARG A 58 -10.42 4.51 -1.44
CA ARG A 58 -10.25 5.23 -0.17
C ARG A 58 -9.22 6.35 -0.30
N ALA A 59 -9.43 7.43 0.45
CA ALA A 59 -8.41 8.44 0.69
C ALA A 59 -7.15 7.83 1.33
N VAL A 60 -6.02 8.54 1.26
CA VAL A 60 -4.77 8.15 1.97
C VAL A 60 -4.83 8.42 3.47
N THR A 61 -5.95 8.98 3.95
CA THR A 61 -6.24 9.24 5.36
C THR A 61 -7.06 8.10 5.97
N ARG A 62 -6.97 7.93 7.30
CA ARG A 62 -7.73 6.89 8.03
C ARG A 62 -9.24 7.08 7.97
N ALA A 63 -9.69 8.33 8.08
CA ALA A 63 -11.05 8.71 7.76
C ALA A 63 -11.16 8.93 6.24
N ASP A 64 -12.14 8.30 5.61
CA ASP A 64 -12.37 8.40 4.17
C ASP A 64 -13.30 9.58 3.84
N PHE A 65 -13.25 10.03 2.58
CA PHE A 65 -14.13 11.09 2.10
C PHE A 65 -15.54 10.57 1.90
N THR A 66 -16.52 11.47 2.02
CA THR A 66 -17.91 11.14 1.74
C THR A 66 -18.09 10.74 0.27
N THR A 67 -19.03 9.83 0.01
CA THR A 67 -19.36 9.40 -1.36
C THR A 67 -19.79 10.59 -2.21
N GLU A 68 -20.49 11.56 -1.61
CA GLU A 68 -20.94 12.79 -2.28
C GLU A 68 -19.75 13.61 -2.77
N MET A 69 -18.72 13.81 -1.94
CA MET A 69 -17.52 14.55 -2.31
C MET A 69 -16.74 13.83 -3.42
N LYS A 70 -16.55 12.51 -3.33
CA LYS A 70 -15.89 11.74 -4.40
C LYS A 70 -16.69 11.80 -5.69
N THR A 71 -18.02 11.69 -5.62
CA THR A 71 -18.91 11.81 -6.79
C THR A 71 -18.79 13.19 -7.45
N GLN A 72 -18.63 14.25 -6.66
CA GLN A 72 -18.39 15.59 -7.17
C GLN A 72 -17.05 15.67 -7.93
N TYR A 73 -15.96 15.14 -7.36
CA TYR A 73 -14.66 15.12 -8.05
C TYR A 73 -14.68 14.32 -9.35
N VAL A 74 -15.34 13.16 -9.34
CA VAL A 74 -15.51 12.34 -10.55
C VAL A 74 -16.32 13.10 -11.60
N SER A 75 -17.42 13.74 -11.20
CA SER A 75 -18.23 14.53 -12.13
C SER A 75 -17.43 15.67 -12.73
N GLU A 76 -16.68 16.40 -11.90
CA GLU A 76 -15.78 17.47 -12.33
C GLU A 76 -14.71 16.99 -13.31
N LEU A 77 -14.04 15.87 -13.02
CA LEU A 77 -13.03 15.27 -13.89
C LEU A 77 -13.57 15.03 -15.31
N PHE A 78 -14.78 14.47 -15.42
CA PHE A 78 -15.38 14.17 -16.71
C PHE A 78 -16.01 15.39 -17.40
N ASP A 79 -16.53 16.35 -16.65
CA ASP A 79 -17.18 17.53 -17.21
C ASP A 79 -16.14 18.56 -17.71
N GLN A 80 -15.00 18.67 -17.03
CA GLN A 80 -13.93 19.61 -17.36
C GLN A 80 -12.72 18.96 -18.06
N GLY A 81 -12.59 17.63 -17.98
CA GLY A 81 -11.41 16.89 -18.45
C GLY A 81 -10.27 16.83 -17.42
N SER A 82 -10.40 17.54 -16.28
CA SER A 82 -9.42 17.55 -15.20
C SER A 82 -10.04 17.85 -13.84
N VAL A 83 -9.43 17.38 -12.77
CA VAL A 83 -9.78 17.75 -11.38
C VAL A 83 -8.53 17.78 -10.50
N THR A 84 -8.46 18.74 -9.56
CA THR A 84 -7.40 18.81 -8.55
C THR A 84 -7.97 18.43 -7.19
N VAL A 85 -7.37 17.43 -6.54
CA VAL A 85 -7.83 16.89 -5.25
C VAL A 85 -6.67 16.71 -4.28
N LYS A 86 -6.97 16.71 -2.99
CA LYS A 86 -6.01 16.44 -1.92
C LYS A 86 -6.28 15.09 -1.31
N GLN A 87 -5.23 14.32 -1.01
CA GLN A 87 -5.31 13.05 -0.25
C GLN A 87 -6.25 11.97 -0.80
N TRP A 88 -6.83 12.12 -1.99
CA TRP A 88 -7.62 11.08 -2.65
C TRP A 88 -6.87 10.51 -3.85
N PRO A 89 -6.32 9.28 -3.75
CA PRO A 89 -5.42 8.70 -4.73
C PRO A 89 -6.19 8.02 -5.87
N LEU A 90 -6.88 8.81 -6.72
CA LEU A 90 -7.67 8.27 -7.83
C LEU A 90 -6.83 7.38 -8.77
N VAL A 91 -5.60 7.81 -9.07
CA VAL A 91 -4.60 6.95 -9.72
C VAL A 91 -3.85 6.19 -8.65
N ARG A 92 -3.91 4.85 -8.73
CA ARG A 92 -3.25 3.99 -7.74
C ARG A 92 -1.73 4.03 -7.89
N ARG A 93 -1.08 3.78 -6.76
CA ARG A 93 0.37 3.83 -6.63
C ARG A 93 0.89 2.56 -5.98
N ALA A 94 2.07 2.12 -6.40
CA ALA A 94 2.80 1.02 -5.80
C ALA A 94 3.99 1.58 -5.01
N GLN A 95 4.44 0.84 -4.00
CA GLN A 95 5.68 1.17 -3.29
C GLN A 95 6.86 1.15 -4.27
N TRP A 96 7.72 2.16 -4.16
CA TRP A 96 8.89 2.32 -5.03
C TRP A 96 10.06 2.88 -4.23
N GLY A 97 10.78 1.99 -3.57
CA GLY A 97 11.84 2.35 -2.63
C GLY A 97 11.30 3.16 -1.46
N LYS A 98 11.82 4.37 -1.27
CA LYS A 98 11.36 5.34 -0.25
C LYS A 98 10.16 6.18 -0.69
N THR A 99 9.63 5.91 -1.89
CA THR A 99 8.56 6.71 -2.52
C THR A 99 7.44 5.80 -3.04
N THR A 100 6.62 6.32 -3.95
CA THR A 100 5.60 5.54 -4.65
C THR A 100 5.53 5.93 -6.11
N ARG A 101 5.27 4.95 -6.98
CA ARG A 101 5.13 5.13 -8.42
C ARG A 101 3.67 4.90 -8.84
N PRO A 102 3.06 5.78 -9.65
CA PRO A 102 1.73 5.53 -10.18
C PRO A 102 1.77 4.40 -11.20
N TYR A 103 0.67 3.67 -11.33
CA TYR A 103 0.49 2.70 -12.41
C TYR A 103 -0.86 2.93 -13.11
N PRO A 104 -1.05 2.42 -14.34
CA PRO A 104 -2.21 2.74 -15.17
C PRO A 104 -3.53 2.53 -14.43
N THR A 105 -4.41 3.52 -14.53
CA THR A 105 -5.73 3.47 -13.91
C THR A 105 -6.79 3.84 -14.92
N PHE A 106 -7.76 2.95 -15.09
CA PHE A 106 -8.85 3.08 -16.04
C PHE A 106 -10.19 3.21 -15.32
N LEU A 107 -11.08 4.03 -15.87
CA LEU A 107 -12.45 4.17 -15.40
C LEU A 107 -13.43 3.70 -16.46
N GLU A 108 -14.54 3.11 -16.01
CA GLU A 108 -15.69 2.83 -16.86
C GLU A 108 -16.83 3.80 -16.54
N ARG A 109 -17.37 4.48 -17.54
CA ARG A 109 -18.55 5.35 -17.36
C ARG A 109 -19.43 5.33 -18.60
N LYS A 110 -20.71 4.99 -18.42
CA LYS A 110 -21.72 4.94 -19.51
C LYS A 110 -21.25 4.09 -20.70
N ASP A 111 -20.77 2.88 -20.42
CA ASP A 111 -20.28 1.91 -21.41
C ASP A 111 -19.11 2.46 -22.26
N ARG A 112 -18.25 3.28 -21.64
CA ARG A 112 -17.01 3.80 -22.22
C ARG A 112 -15.86 3.68 -21.24
N PHE A 113 -14.67 3.44 -21.78
CA PHE A 113 -13.43 3.32 -21.04
C PHE A 113 -12.59 4.58 -21.17
N TYR A 114 -11.99 4.96 -20.06
CA TYR A 114 -11.19 6.18 -19.95
C TYR A 114 -9.86 5.88 -19.25
N HIS A 115 -8.79 6.54 -19.69
CA HIS A 115 -7.50 6.52 -19.00
C HIS A 115 -7.40 7.76 -18.12
N VAL A 116 -7.15 7.57 -16.82
CA VAL A 116 -6.89 8.66 -15.88
C VAL A 116 -5.40 8.74 -15.60
N GLN A 117 -4.84 9.94 -15.70
CA GLN A 117 -3.41 10.20 -15.51
C GLN A 117 -3.21 11.35 -14.53
N ILE A 118 -2.04 11.37 -13.87
CA ILE A 118 -1.61 12.51 -13.05
C ILE A 118 -0.92 13.51 -13.98
N SER A 119 -1.43 14.74 -14.05
CA SER A 119 -0.82 15.82 -14.84
C SER A 119 0.02 16.79 -14.00
N ASP A 120 -0.26 16.90 -12.70
CA ASP A 120 0.50 17.72 -11.75
C ASP A 120 0.44 17.09 -10.35
N GLU A 121 1.52 17.17 -9.58
CA GLU A 121 1.62 16.64 -8.22
C GLU A 121 2.36 17.64 -7.32
N ARG A 122 1.83 17.87 -6.12
CA ARG A 122 2.41 18.79 -5.13
C ARG A 122 2.29 18.23 -3.72
N GLN A 123 3.22 18.65 -2.87
CA GLN A 123 3.16 18.45 -1.43
C GLN A 123 2.87 19.80 -0.76
N LEU A 124 1.86 19.82 0.11
CA LEU A 124 1.40 21.01 0.79
C LEU A 124 1.56 20.86 2.30
N GLU A 125 2.34 21.73 2.93
CA GLU A 125 2.42 21.78 4.39
C GLU A 125 1.16 22.45 4.97
N ARG A 126 0.47 21.78 5.89
CA ARG A 126 -0.78 22.26 6.49
C ARG A 126 -0.84 21.92 7.97
N GLU A 127 -1.35 22.85 8.78
CA GLU A 127 -1.74 22.57 10.16
C GLU A 127 -3.10 21.86 10.17
N ARG A 128 -3.17 20.69 10.82
CA ARG A 128 -4.38 19.88 10.92
C ARG A 128 -4.62 19.45 12.36
N TRP A 129 -5.90 19.28 12.70
CA TRP A 129 -6.28 18.58 13.92
C TRP A 129 -6.14 17.08 13.72
N HIS A 130 -5.67 16.42 14.76
CA HIS A 130 -5.57 14.98 14.86
C HIS A 130 -6.38 14.52 16.06
N PHE A 131 -7.12 13.43 15.87
CA PHE A 131 -7.84 12.73 16.93
C PHE A 131 -7.34 11.30 17.01
N ALA A 132 -7.10 10.82 18.22
CA ALA A 132 -6.74 9.44 18.49
C ALA A 132 -7.41 8.97 19.78
N VAL A 133 -7.32 7.69 20.02
CA VAL A 133 -7.69 7.09 21.30
C VAL A 133 -6.54 6.22 21.79
N GLU A 134 -6.22 6.33 23.08
CA GLU A 134 -5.20 5.51 23.74
C GLU A 134 -5.88 4.49 24.64
N GLN A 135 -5.57 3.20 24.46
CA GLN A 135 -6.08 2.16 25.34
C GLN A 135 -5.49 2.31 26.75
N THR A 136 -6.32 2.17 27.77
CA THR A 136 -5.87 2.28 29.17
C THR A 136 -6.46 1.18 30.06
N ASP A 137 -5.63 0.67 30.97
CA ASP A 137 -6.04 -0.23 32.05
C ASP A 137 -6.58 0.54 33.27
N GLU A 138 -6.55 1.87 33.23
CA GLU A 138 -7.09 2.69 34.31
C GLU A 138 -8.60 2.54 34.40
N THR A 139 -9.09 2.27 35.61
CA THR A 139 -10.54 2.31 35.87
C THR A 139 -10.99 3.77 35.87
N PRO A 140 -11.98 4.16 35.04
CA PRO A 140 -12.51 5.51 35.07
C PRO A 140 -13.00 5.88 36.48
N PRO A 141 -12.70 7.08 36.97
CA PRO A 141 -13.21 7.54 38.26
C PRO A 141 -14.74 7.69 38.22
N ASP A 142 -15.39 7.68 39.39
CA ASP A 142 -16.86 7.69 39.52
C ASP A 142 -17.53 8.94 38.89
N ASP A 143 -16.79 10.03 38.72
CA ASP A 143 -17.24 11.28 38.12
C ASP A 143 -16.82 11.47 36.65
N ALA A 144 -16.14 10.49 36.04
CA ALA A 144 -15.77 10.54 34.63
C ALA A 144 -16.98 10.46 33.70
N THR A 145 -16.92 11.20 32.61
CA THR A 145 -17.88 11.07 31.52
C THR A 145 -17.41 9.95 30.59
N ILE A 146 -18.23 8.91 30.43
CA ILE A 146 -17.91 7.73 29.62
C ILE A 146 -18.88 7.66 28.43
N GLU A 147 -18.32 7.63 27.23
CA GLU A 147 -19.04 7.47 25.98
C GLU A 147 -19.11 5.98 25.60
N THR A 148 -20.30 5.49 25.22
CA THR A 148 -20.56 4.06 24.93
C THR A 148 -21.41 3.91 23.69
N ARG A 149 -21.37 2.75 23.02
CA ARG A 149 -22.20 2.50 21.85
C ARG A 149 -23.70 2.32 22.23
N PRO A 150 -24.64 2.88 21.44
CA PRO A 150 -24.43 3.78 20.31
C PRO A 150 -23.96 5.16 20.80
N PHE A 151 -22.96 5.73 20.14
CA PHE A 151 -22.34 6.98 20.56
C PHE A 151 -23.29 8.17 20.36
N ASP A 152 -23.34 9.09 21.32
CA ASP A 152 -24.11 10.33 21.21
C ASP A 152 -23.30 11.40 20.45
N LEU A 153 -22.92 11.07 19.21
CA LEU A 153 -22.07 11.88 18.35
C LEU A 153 -22.71 12.15 16.99
N SER A 154 -22.22 13.18 16.32
CA SER A 154 -22.53 13.40 14.91
C SER A 154 -22.06 12.21 14.07
N THR A 155 -22.69 11.96 12.91
CA THR A 155 -22.23 10.90 11.99
C THR A 155 -20.77 11.09 11.55
N GLN A 156 -20.28 12.33 11.50
CA GLN A 156 -18.88 12.61 11.20
C GLN A 156 -17.97 12.17 12.35
N ASP A 157 -18.31 12.57 13.57
CA ASP A 157 -17.50 12.28 14.75
C ASP A 157 -17.53 10.80 15.13
N GLU A 158 -18.67 10.12 14.96
CA GLU A 158 -18.76 8.67 15.09
C GLU A 158 -17.79 7.96 14.13
N ARG A 159 -17.71 8.40 12.87
CA ARG A 159 -16.75 7.84 11.89
C ARG A 159 -15.30 8.10 12.27
N VAL A 160 -14.99 9.29 12.81
CA VAL A 160 -13.64 9.65 13.27
C VAL A 160 -13.26 8.80 14.49
N LEU A 161 -14.17 8.64 15.45
CA LEU A 161 -13.96 7.83 16.64
C LEU A 161 -13.79 6.35 16.30
N ASP A 162 -14.64 5.78 15.44
CA ASP A 162 -14.50 4.41 14.97
C ASP A 162 -13.17 4.20 14.23
N ALA A 163 -12.75 5.15 13.37
CA ALA A 163 -11.45 5.07 12.68
C ALA A 163 -10.26 5.13 13.65
N ALA A 164 -10.38 5.87 14.76
CA ALA A 164 -9.36 5.92 15.81
C ALA A 164 -9.30 4.62 16.61
N LEU A 165 -10.45 4.04 16.97
CA LEU A 165 -10.54 2.74 17.64
C LEU A 165 -9.98 1.62 16.77
N ASP A 166 -10.35 1.59 15.48
CA ASP A 166 -9.81 0.64 14.50
C ASP A 166 -8.28 0.75 14.39
N ALA A 167 -7.71 1.96 14.50
CA ALA A 167 -6.27 2.15 14.44
C ALA A 167 -5.53 1.52 15.63
N VAL A 168 -6.11 1.55 16.82
CA VAL A 168 -5.55 0.84 18.00
C VAL A 168 -5.58 -0.66 17.79
N TYR A 169 -6.69 -1.21 17.27
CA TYR A 169 -6.78 -2.64 17.00
C TYR A 169 -5.91 -3.09 15.83
N ALA A 170 -5.77 -2.28 14.78
CA ALA A 170 -4.92 -2.57 13.63
C ALA A 170 -3.43 -2.49 13.95
N GLY A 171 -3.03 -1.63 14.89
CA GLY A 171 -1.66 -1.59 15.41
C GLY A 171 -1.28 -2.83 16.22
N ASN A 172 -2.23 -3.67 16.65
CA ASN A 172 -1.97 -4.90 17.40
C ASN A 172 -1.99 -6.11 16.45
N ASP A 173 -0.83 -6.54 15.93
CA ASP A 173 -0.78 -7.61 14.93
C ASP A 173 -0.97 -9.02 15.53
N GLY A 174 -2.25 -9.43 15.59
CA GLY A 174 -2.64 -10.80 15.25
C GLY A 174 -3.26 -11.66 16.37
N PHE A 175 -3.03 -11.37 17.66
CA PHE A 175 -3.67 -12.15 18.77
C PHE A 175 -3.70 -11.44 20.15
N LEU A 176 -3.58 -10.09 20.23
CA LEU A 176 -3.35 -9.26 21.45
C LEU A 176 -1.86 -9.15 21.86
N GLY A 177 -1.01 -8.58 21.00
CA GLY A 177 0.42 -8.30 21.26
C GLY A 177 0.74 -6.81 21.29
N ASP A 178 2.00 -6.47 21.57
CA ASP A 178 2.51 -5.08 21.57
C ASP A 178 2.29 -4.39 20.20
N PRO A 179 2.07 -3.07 20.17
CA PRO A 179 1.76 -2.37 18.93
C PRO A 179 2.93 -2.41 17.93
N GLU A 180 2.62 -2.61 16.65
CA GLU A 180 3.55 -2.57 15.51
C GLU A 180 4.24 -1.20 15.36
N PHE A 181 3.64 -0.14 15.94
CA PHE A 181 4.15 1.23 15.91
C PHE A 181 4.32 1.79 17.32
N ASP A 182 5.50 2.36 17.61
CA ASP A 182 5.80 3.03 18.89
C ASP A 182 5.01 4.34 19.10
N GLU A 183 4.42 4.89 18.03
CA GLU A 183 3.68 6.16 18.05
C GLU A 183 2.16 5.95 18.00
N LEU A 184 1.43 6.79 18.74
CA LEU A 184 -0.03 6.82 18.74
C LEU A 184 -0.57 7.03 17.31
N GLN A 185 -1.40 6.09 16.86
CA GLN A 185 -1.99 6.13 15.53
C GLN A 185 -3.17 7.12 15.52
N THR A 186 -3.02 8.21 14.76
CA THR A 186 -3.99 9.32 14.74
C THR A 186 -4.82 9.36 13.46
N VAL A 187 -6.05 9.88 13.59
CA VAL A 187 -6.96 10.26 12.49
C VAL A 187 -6.80 11.76 12.22
N GLU A 188 -6.36 12.10 11.01
CA GLU A 188 -6.21 13.49 10.55
C GLU A 188 -7.56 14.08 10.10
N PHE A 189 -7.89 15.28 10.58
CA PHE A 189 -8.99 16.10 10.07
C PHE A 189 -8.63 16.75 8.72
N HIS A 190 -8.83 16.00 7.65
CA HIS A 190 -8.61 16.46 6.27
C HIS A 190 -9.66 17.49 5.81
N HIS A 191 -9.56 18.02 4.59
CA HIS A 191 -10.47 19.09 4.10
C HIS A 191 -11.94 18.68 3.96
N GLY A 192 -12.23 17.38 3.86
CA GLY A 192 -13.59 16.85 3.90
C GLY A 192 -14.21 16.70 5.30
N LEU A 193 -13.47 17.02 6.38
CA LEU A 193 -13.96 17.02 7.77
C LEU A 193 -13.95 18.46 8.28
N ASP A 194 -15.09 18.93 8.77
CA ASP A 194 -15.18 20.27 9.36
C ASP A 194 -14.83 20.20 10.85
N PRO A 195 -13.68 20.78 11.28
CA PRO A 195 -13.29 20.80 12.68
C PRO A 195 -14.19 21.70 13.53
N ASP A 196 -14.81 22.75 12.95
CA ASP A 196 -15.68 23.66 13.69
C ASP A 196 -17.07 23.05 13.97
N ALA A 197 -17.41 21.99 13.22
CA ALA A 197 -18.64 21.21 13.39
C ALA A 197 -18.42 19.91 14.18
N SER A 198 -17.20 19.63 14.64
CA SER A 198 -16.84 18.40 15.36
C SER A 198 -16.90 18.64 16.86
N ASP A 199 -17.58 17.75 17.59
CA ASP A 199 -17.56 17.78 19.06
C ASP A 199 -16.26 17.17 19.62
N LEU A 200 -15.48 16.46 18.80
CA LEU A 200 -14.21 15.83 19.22
C LEU A 200 -13.05 16.84 19.28
N ILE A 201 -13.17 17.96 18.59
CA ILE A 201 -12.11 18.96 18.43
C ILE A 201 -12.58 20.31 18.98
N PRO A 202 -11.74 21.07 19.72
CA PRO A 202 -10.36 20.78 20.10
C PRO A 202 -10.22 19.76 21.24
N SER A 203 -11.33 19.38 21.87
CA SER A 203 -11.36 18.44 22.98
C SER A 203 -12.70 17.73 23.00
N ALA A 204 -12.68 16.40 23.10
CA ALA A 204 -13.88 15.58 23.19
C ALA A 204 -14.71 15.92 24.46
N PRO A 205 -16.05 15.73 24.41
CA PRO A 205 -16.94 16.03 25.53
C PRO A 205 -16.94 14.96 26.63
N PHE A 206 -16.16 13.89 26.46
CA PHE A 206 -16.05 12.75 27.36
C PHE A 206 -14.60 12.48 27.74
N ASP A 207 -14.40 11.89 28.91
CA ASP A 207 -13.07 11.55 29.43
C ASP A 207 -12.61 10.18 28.94
N PHE A 208 -13.56 9.25 28.72
CA PHE A 208 -13.28 7.89 28.26
C PHE A 208 -14.31 7.43 27.23
N VAL A 209 -13.89 6.49 26.39
CA VAL A 209 -14.76 5.69 25.54
C VAL A 209 -14.68 4.24 26.02
N GLU A 210 -15.83 3.59 26.22
CA GLU A 210 -15.89 2.17 26.55
C GLU A 210 -16.34 1.36 25.34
N VAL A 211 -15.50 0.42 24.91
CA VAL A 211 -15.81 -0.55 23.85
C VAL A 211 -15.40 -1.93 24.32
N ASN A 212 -16.31 -2.91 24.25
CA ASN A 212 -16.04 -4.29 24.66
C ASN A 212 -15.49 -4.46 26.10
N LYS A 213 -15.85 -3.55 27.03
CA LYS A 213 -15.34 -3.46 28.42
C LYS A 213 -13.88 -3.02 28.55
N GLU A 214 -13.29 -2.51 27.47
CA GLU A 214 -12.00 -1.83 27.47
C GLU A 214 -12.25 -0.32 27.45
N TYR A 215 -11.37 0.44 28.11
CA TYR A 215 -11.45 1.89 28.17
C TYR A 215 -10.37 2.52 27.31
N PHE A 216 -10.75 3.61 26.65
CA PHE A 216 -9.86 4.40 25.81
C PHE A 216 -9.96 5.87 26.16
N ARG A 217 -8.83 6.58 26.13
CA ARG A 217 -8.77 8.02 26.36
C ARG A 217 -8.68 8.77 25.03
N PRO A 218 -9.55 9.75 24.77
CA PRO A 218 -9.42 10.60 23.59
C PRO A 218 -8.17 11.47 23.72
N VAL A 219 -7.43 11.60 22.63
CA VAL A 219 -6.26 12.46 22.50
C VAL A 219 -6.46 13.36 21.29
N THR A 220 -6.31 14.65 21.49
CA THR A 220 -6.45 15.67 20.44
C THR A 220 -5.23 16.56 20.39
N GLU A 221 -4.78 16.87 19.17
CA GLU A 221 -3.61 17.72 18.98
C GLU A 221 -3.61 18.38 17.60
N GLN A 222 -2.88 19.48 17.46
CA GLN A 222 -2.58 20.08 16.16
C GLN A 222 -1.18 19.68 15.72
N ARG A 223 -1.05 19.28 14.46
CA ARG A 223 0.21 18.91 13.83
C ARG A 223 0.35 19.58 12.47
N SER A 224 1.58 19.96 12.13
CA SER A 224 1.95 20.25 10.75
C SER A 224 2.09 18.93 9.99
N VAL A 225 1.37 18.78 8.89
CA VAL A 225 1.37 17.59 8.04
C VAL A 225 1.65 17.92 6.58
N GLN A 226 2.25 16.97 5.87
CA GLN A 226 2.43 17.04 4.42
C GLN A 226 1.20 16.43 3.74
N VAL A 227 0.46 17.27 3.02
CA VAL A 227 -0.78 16.92 2.32
C VAL A 227 -0.48 16.78 0.83
N PRO A 228 -0.55 15.57 0.25
CA PRO A 228 -0.43 15.42 -1.18
C PRO A 228 -1.63 16.03 -1.91
N GLU A 229 -1.36 16.76 -2.98
CA GLU A 229 -2.32 17.31 -3.92
C GLU A 229 -2.00 16.80 -5.34
N TRP A 230 -2.99 16.22 -6.00
CA TRP A 230 -2.87 15.67 -7.34
C TRP A 230 -3.87 16.34 -8.27
N THR A 231 -3.39 16.69 -9.46
CA THR A 231 -4.27 17.04 -10.58
C THR A 231 -4.36 15.86 -11.51
N TYR A 232 -5.58 15.38 -11.72
CA TYR A 232 -5.89 14.29 -12.63
C TYR A 232 -6.44 14.83 -13.95
N THR A 233 -6.11 14.17 -15.05
CA THR A 233 -6.73 14.35 -16.36
C THR A 233 -7.34 13.05 -16.84
N VAL A 234 -8.37 13.13 -17.68
CA VAL A 234 -9.04 11.96 -18.24
C VAL A 234 -9.06 12.00 -19.76
N THR A 235 -8.75 10.87 -20.38
CA THR A 235 -8.76 10.67 -21.83
C THR A 235 -9.76 9.58 -22.20
N ASP A 236 -10.67 9.85 -23.14
CA ASP A 236 -11.59 8.86 -23.73
C ASP A 236 -10.78 7.89 -24.61
N ILE A 237 -10.90 6.60 -24.33
CA ILE A 237 -10.21 5.54 -25.07
C ILE A 237 -11.14 4.99 -26.15
N THR A 238 -12.19 4.28 -25.71
CA THR A 238 -13.09 3.51 -26.58
C THR A 238 -14.37 3.11 -25.85
N GLN A 239 -15.36 2.62 -26.61
CA GLN A 239 -16.54 1.91 -26.08
C GLN A 239 -16.42 0.39 -26.25
N SER A 240 -15.42 -0.09 -26.99
CA SER A 240 -15.24 -1.51 -27.29
C SER A 240 -14.40 -2.17 -26.21
N PRO A 241 -14.92 -3.21 -25.51
CA PRO A 241 -14.14 -3.94 -24.51
C PRO A 241 -12.85 -4.56 -25.06
N SER A 242 -12.85 -5.03 -26.31
CA SER A 242 -11.67 -5.64 -26.91
C SER A 242 -10.57 -4.61 -27.21
N GLU A 243 -10.95 -3.45 -27.74
CA GLU A 243 -10.00 -2.35 -27.98
C GLU A 243 -9.47 -1.78 -26.66
N PHE A 244 -10.32 -1.75 -25.61
CA PHE A 244 -9.91 -1.36 -24.28
C PHE A 244 -8.85 -2.31 -23.72
N ASN A 245 -9.07 -3.63 -23.80
CA ASN A 245 -8.10 -4.62 -23.29
C ASN A 245 -6.77 -4.53 -24.04
N GLU A 246 -6.79 -4.29 -25.36
CA GLU A 246 -5.56 -4.09 -26.14
C GLU A 246 -4.82 -2.83 -25.69
N TYR A 247 -5.52 -1.69 -25.61
CA TYR A 247 -4.94 -0.43 -25.13
C TYR A 247 -4.39 -0.56 -23.71
N ALA A 248 -5.18 -1.11 -22.79
CA ALA A 248 -4.80 -1.28 -21.40
C ALA A 248 -3.61 -2.23 -21.24
N ARG A 249 -3.53 -3.33 -22.02
CA ARG A 249 -2.35 -4.21 -22.02
C ARG A 249 -1.10 -3.42 -22.41
N THR A 250 -1.16 -2.59 -23.46
CA THR A 250 -0.02 -1.77 -23.89
C THR A 250 0.41 -0.75 -22.83
N GLU A 251 -0.53 -0.15 -22.11
CA GLU A 251 -0.20 0.81 -21.04
C GLU A 251 0.29 0.12 -19.75
N ILE A 252 -0.23 -1.07 -19.43
CA ILE A 252 0.14 -1.85 -18.23
C ILE A 252 1.51 -2.50 -18.39
N VAL A 253 1.80 -3.10 -19.55
CA VAL A 253 3.09 -3.75 -19.81
C VAL A 253 4.13 -2.66 -20.07
N GLU A 254 5.02 -2.45 -19.11
CA GLU A 254 6.01 -1.38 -19.15
C GLU A 254 7.29 -1.81 -19.89
N HIS A 255 7.63 -3.09 -19.79
CA HIS A 255 8.88 -3.65 -20.28
C HIS A 255 8.64 -4.92 -21.11
N ASP A 256 9.48 -5.12 -22.13
CA ASP A 256 9.54 -6.34 -22.92
C ASP A 256 10.90 -7.00 -22.71
N LEU A 257 10.91 -8.03 -21.87
CA LEU A 257 12.10 -8.82 -21.55
C LEU A 257 12.37 -9.91 -22.61
N THR A 258 11.40 -10.20 -23.47
CA THR A 258 11.57 -11.11 -24.61
C THR A 258 12.37 -10.46 -25.72
N ALA A 259 12.13 -9.16 -25.96
CA ALA A 259 12.87 -8.37 -26.93
C ALA A 259 14.26 -7.91 -26.43
N SER A 260 14.54 -8.03 -25.14
CA SER A 260 15.83 -7.61 -24.57
C SER A 260 16.92 -8.65 -24.82
N SER A 261 18.15 -8.18 -25.01
CA SER A 261 19.31 -9.02 -25.28
C SER A 261 19.89 -9.60 -23.98
N LEU A 262 19.06 -10.17 -23.11
CA LEU A 262 19.48 -10.67 -21.79
C LEU A 262 20.56 -11.74 -21.91
N SER A 263 21.50 -11.74 -20.97
CA SER A 263 22.45 -12.84 -20.79
C SER A 263 21.77 -14.14 -20.34
N GLU A 264 22.47 -15.27 -20.48
CA GLU A 264 21.99 -16.55 -19.93
C GLU A 264 21.82 -16.47 -18.41
N SER A 265 22.72 -15.78 -17.72
CA SER A 265 22.64 -15.54 -16.28
C SER A 265 21.39 -14.74 -15.90
N ALA A 266 21.08 -13.67 -16.64
CA ALA A 266 19.88 -12.86 -16.39
C ALA A 266 18.58 -13.63 -16.68
N ARG A 267 18.55 -14.46 -17.73
CA ARG A 267 17.41 -15.36 -17.98
C ARG A 267 17.20 -16.34 -16.83
N SER A 268 18.27 -16.95 -16.33
CA SER A 268 18.19 -17.86 -15.17
C SER A 268 17.60 -17.19 -13.93
N VAL A 269 17.90 -15.91 -13.70
CA VAL A 269 17.30 -15.14 -12.59
C VAL A 269 15.78 -14.98 -12.76
N ILE A 270 15.32 -14.68 -13.98
CA ILE A 270 13.90 -14.56 -14.28
C ILE A 270 13.21 -15.92 -14.16
N ASP A 271 13.79 -16.96 -14.75
CA ASP A 271 13.30 -18.34 -14.71
C ASP A 271 13.13 -18.84 -13.25
N ASP A 272 14.11 -18.55 -12.40
CA ASP A 272 14.05 -18.87 -10.97
C ASP A 272 12.96 -18.04 -10.26
N ALA A 273 12.78 -16.76 -10.61
CA ALA A 273 11.76 -15.91 -10.00
C ALA A 273 10.33 -16.32 -10.36
N ILE A 274 10.09 -16.85 -11.57
CA ILE A 274 8.77 -17.33 -12.04
C ILE A 274 8.52 -18.81 -11.71
N SER A 275 9.54 -19.55 -11.24
CA SER A 275 9.43 -20.97 -10.92
C SER A 275 8.37 -21.23 -9.84
N ASP A 276 7.60 -22.32 -9.96
CA ASP A 276 6.53 -22.64 -9.01
C ASP A 276 7.02 -22.98 -7.59
N ASP A 277 8.29 -23.35 -7.40
CA ASP A 277 8.84 -23.71 -6.09
C ASP A 277 10.38 -23.46 -6.01
N PRO A 278 10.84 -22.39 -5.32
CA PRO A 278 10.06 -21.28 -4.77
C PRO A 278 9.73 -20.22 -5.85
N ARG A 279 8.53 -19.60 -5.77
CA ARG A 279 8.14 -18.43 -6.60
C ARG A 279 8.84 -17.14 -6.18
N ARG A 280 10.17 -17.18 -6.19
CA ARG A 280 11.07 -16.06 -5.88
C ARG A 280 12.51 -16.44 -6.18
N TYR A 281 13.28 -15.47 -6.65
CA TYR A 281 14.73 -15.51 -6.70
C TYR A 281 15.30 -14.71 -5.52
N GLU A 282 16.30 -15.26 -4.83
CA GLU A 282 16.94 -14.60 -3.67
C GLU A 282 18.46 -14.61 -3.82
N GLU A 283 19.11 -13.47 -3.58
CA GLU A 283 20.56 -13.37 -3.50
C GLU A 283 21.03 -12.35 -2.46
N GLY A 284 22.24 -12.53 -1.94
CA GLY A 284 22.84 -11.61 -0.97
C GLY A 284 23.48 -10.40 -1.65
N SER A 285 23.78 -9.37 -0.85
CA SER A 285 24.57 -8.23 -1.32
C SER A 285 26.07 -8.57 -1.50
N PRO A 286 26.75 -8.07 -2.55
CA PRO A 286 26.24 -7.25 -3.65
C PRO A 286 25.48 -8.08 -4.70
N PRO A 287 24.59 -7.46 -5.50
CA PRO A 287 23.84 -8.18 -6.52
C PRO A 287 24.76 -8.77 -7.58
N SER A 288 24.39 -9.93 -8.11
CA SER A 288 25.08 -10.57 -9.21
C SER A 288 24.95 -9.77 -10.51
N ASP A 289 25.84 -10.01 -11.48
CA ASP A 289 25.73 -9.40 -12.81
C ASP A 289 24.38 -9.75 -13.46
N GLY A 290 23.89 -10.97 -13.22
CA GLY A 290 22.59 -11.44 -13.73
C GLY A 290 21.41 -10.67 -13.14
N LEU A 291 21.33 -10.52 -11.81
CA LEU A 291 20.27 -9.72 -11.19
C LEU A 291 20.39 -8.25 -11.59
N SER A 292 21.60 -7.69 -11.61
CA SER A 292 21.82 -6.29 -12.00
C SER A 292 21.28 -6.00 -13.40
N GLU A 293 21.50 -6.90 -14.35
CA GLU A 293 20.98 -6.81 -15.71
C GLU A 293 19.45 -6.92 -15.77
N VAL A 294 18.85 -7.81 -14.98
CA VAL A 294 17.37 -7.91 -14.86
C VAL A 294 16.79 -6.63 -14.26
N LEU A 295 17.39 -6.08 -13.20
CA LEU A 295 16.93 -4.85 -12.57
C LEU A 295 17.09 -3.63 -13.48
N GLU A 296 18.10 -3.60 -14.35
CA GLU A 296 18.24 -2.58 -15.39
C GLU A 296 17.14 -2.73 -16.46
N ALA A 297 16.86 -3.95 -16.90
CA ALA A 297 15.80 -4.22 -17.88
C ALA A 297 14.39 -3.90 -17.35
N LEU A 298 14.15 -4.12 -16.05
CA LEU A 298 12.92 -3.76 -15.33
C LEU A 298 12.87 -2.27 -14.92
N GLY A 299 13.90 -1.48 -15.22
CA GLY A 299 13.95 -0.05 -14.88
C GLY A 299 14.10 0.26 -13.38
N ILE A 300 14.41 -0.73 -12.55
CA ILE A 300 14.56 -0.57 -11.10
C ILE A 300 15.97 -0.09 -10.74
N ALA A 301 17.00 -0.52 -11.47
CA ALA A 301 18.41 -0.30 -11.12
C ALA A 301 18.79 1.18 -10.89
N GLY A 302 18.14 2.12 -11.59
CA GLY A 302 18.40 3.55 -11.46
C GLY A 302 17.91 4.16 -10.14
N ASP A 303 16.95 3.53 -9.49
CA ASP A 303 16.35 3.99 -8.22
C ASP A 303 16.87 3.21 -7.00
N LEU A 304 17.73 2.22 -7.22
CA LEU A 304 18.40 1.49 -6.15
C LEU A 304 19.53 2.31 -5.53
N GLU A 305 19.50 2.40 -4.21
CA GLU A 305 20.63 2.86 -3.41
C GLU A 305 21.42 1.64 -2.90
N PRO A 306 22.69 1.80 -2.50
CA PRO A 306 23.44 0.73 -1.84
C PRO A 306 22.67 0.17 -0.64
N ILE A 307 22.68 -1.15 -0.44
CA ILE A 307 21.82 -1.81 0.55
C ILE A 307 21.98 -1.23 1.96
N ASP A 308 23.22 -0.94 2.38
CA ASP A 308 23.58 -0.33 3.67
C ASP A 308 23.01 1.10 3.90
N SER A 309 22.45 1.74 2.86
CA SER A 309 21.84 3.07 2.96
C SER A 309 20.37 3.03 3.39
N TYR A 310 19.75 1.87 3.28
CA TYR A 310 18.40 1.63 3.78
C TYR A 310 18.47 1.27 5.26
N LYS A 311 17.58 1.86 6.06
CA LYS A 311 17.48 1.57 7.50
C LYS A 311 16.50 0.44 7.80
N ASP A 312 15.53 0.28 6.92
CA ASP A 312 14.41 -0.62 7.01
C ASP A 312 14.19 -1.25 5.63
N ARG A 313 13.43 -2.35 5.59
CA ARG A 313 13.01 -3.00 4.34
C ARG A 313 12.38 -1.98 3.38
N VAL A 314 12.78 -2.04 2.11
CA VAL A 314 12.13 -1.28 1.03
C VAL A 314 11.67 -2.20 -0.10
N ASP A 315 10.58 -1.81 -0.74
CA ASP A 315 9.96 -2.60 -1.81
C ASP A 315 9.83 -1.76 -3.09
N PHE A 316 10.09 -2.38 -4.24
CA PHE A 316 9.79 -1.86 -5.57
C PHE A 316 8.76 -2.78 -6.19
N ARG A 317 7.51 -2.31 -6.29
CA ARG A 317 6.38 -3.17 -6.62
C ARG A 317 5.75 -2.83 -7.96
N ASN A 318 5.05 -3.82 -8.50
CA ASN A 318 4.16 -3.71 -9.65
C ASN A 318 4.87 -3.31 -10.94
N VAL A 319 6.07 -3.86 -11.21
CA VAL A 319 6.68 -3.76 -12.54
C VAL A 319 6.10 -4.86 -13.41
N VAL A 320 5.40 -4.50 -14.48
CA VAL A 320 4.79 -5.49 -15.37
C VAL A 320 5.61 -5.62 -16.64
N ALA A 321 6.02 -6.84 -16.95
CA ALA A 321 6.85 -7.13 -18.09
C ALA A 321 6.39 -8.38 -18.85
N GLU A 322 6.61 -8.39 -20.15
CA GLU A 322 6.46 -9.57 -20.98
C GLU A 322 7.77 -10.37 -20.98
N TYR A 323 7.67 -11.68 -20.74
CA TYR A 323 8.79 -12.61 -20.81
C TYR A 323 8.31 -13.93 -21.41
N GLU A 324 9.03 -14.40 -22.43
CA GLU A 324 8.58 -15.46 -23.33
C GLU A 324 7.20 -15.15 -23.91
N ASP A 325 6.20 -16.03 -23.69
CA ASP A 325 4.83 -15.92 -24.19
C ASP A 325 3.83 -15.49 -23.10
N ALA A 326 4.31 -14.98 -21.95
CA ALA A 326 3.50 -14.62 -20.80
C ALA A 326 3.83 -13.23 -20.24
N ILE A 327 2.91 -12.69 -19.43
CA ILE A 327 3.08 -11.43 -18.72
C ILE A 327 3.25 -11.73 -17.25
N TYR A 328 4.25 -11.11 -16.64
CA TYR A 328 4.55 -11.23 -15.23
C TYR A 328 4.55 -9.86 -14.56
N ARG A 329 4.08 -9.83 -13.31
CA ARG A 329 4.28 -8.73 -12.39
C ARG A 329 5.44 -9.08 -11.47
N PHE A 330 6.47 -8.25 -11.48
CA PHE A 330 7.64 -8.36 -10.64
C PHE A 330 7.60 -7.37 -9.47
N ASP A 331 7.97 -7.86 -8.30
CA ASP A 331 8.24 -7.08 -7.10
C ASP A 331 9.68 -7.38 -6.63
N LEU A 332 10.47 -6.35 -6.33
CA LEU A 332 11.76 -6.48 -5.65
C LEU A 332 11.62 -6.05 -4.20
N ILE A 333 12.05 -6.91 -3.29
CA ILE A 333 12.22 -6.61 -1.86
C ILE A 333 13.72 -6.47 -1.59
N VAL A 334 14.09 -5.41 -0.88
CA VAL A 334 15.45 -5.18 -0.38
C VAL A 334 15.38 -5.15 1.15
N THR A 335 16.07 -6.11 1.77
CA THR A 335 16.20 -6.19 3.24
C THR A 335 17.63 -5.79 3.62
N PRO A 336 17.84 -4.70 4.37
CA PRO A 336 19.17 -4.23 4.75
C PRO A 336 19.84 -4.96 5.91
#